data_AF-A0A8D8AJ70-F1
#
_entry.id   AF-A0A8D8AJ70-F1
#
_cell.length_a   1.000
_cell.length_b   1.000
_cell.length_c   1.000
_cell.angle_alpha   90.00
_cell.angle_beta   90.00
_cell.angle_gamma   90.00
#
_symmetry.space_group_name_H-M   'P 1'
#
loop_
_entity.id
_entity.type
_entity.pdbx_description
1 polymer ?
#
loop_
_entity_poly.entity_id
_entity_poly.type
_entity_poly.pdbx_seq_one_letter_code
_entity_poly.pdbx_strand_id
1 'polypeptide(L)'
;MEDVNGDVIQWKKLWQLISGIHYETPSAVVRDKLLDVSKELTDGLVQFRKAGSDKGSAERLQKMMKERKQEKLLGFATKLYQFLDIDAVQSWNILCFYLVNEYRGPANALADYISTESSMLSLLIEIWAYYSLERMVMLKIVKNLLEFYNSGSHPYSREYKTVVDKIGFANLRKSYIGQLESLVN
;
A
#
# COMPACT_ATOMS: atom_id res chain seq x y z
N MET A 1 22.77 4.60 9.21
CA MET A 1 21.38 5.09 9.12
C MET A 1 20.72 4.16 8.13
N GLU A 2 20.29 2.99 8.61
CA GLU A 2 19.67 1.97 7.77
C GLU A 2 18.21 2.34 7.60
N ASP A 3 17.78 2.48 6.35
CA ASP A 3 16.42 2.80 5.94
C ASP A 3 15.46 1.72 6.45
N VAL A 4 14.87 1.98 7.61
CA VAL A 4 13.67 1.28 8.07
C VAL A 4 12.44 2.04 7.54
N ASN A 5 12.41 2.23 6.22
CA ASN A 5 11.19 2.25 5.45
C ASN A 5 11.13 0.86 4.82
N GLY A 6 10.40 -0.07 5.44
CA GLY A 6 9.86 -1.14 4.59
C GLY A 6 9.03 -0.41 3.54
N ASP A 7 9.47 -0.41 2.28
CA ASP A 7 8.90 0.40 1.20
C ASP A 7 7.42 0.03 1.03
N VAL A 8 6.53 0.70 1.78
CA VAL A 8 5.11 0.66 1.46
C VAL A 8 4.99 1.43 0.17
N ILE A 9 4.67 0.70 -0.88
CA ILE A 9 4.46 1.25 -2.20
C ILE A 9 3.30 2.25 -2.11
N GLN A 10 3.57 3.49 -2.51
CA GLN A 10 2.54 4.52 -2.64
C GLN A 10 1.89 4.38 -4.01
N TRP A 11 0.91 3.49 -4.10
CA TRP A 11 0.19 3.15 -5.33
C TRP A 11 -0.46 4.37 -5.97
N LYS A 12 -1.00 5.31 -5.17
CA LYS A 12 -1.53 6.59 -5.67
C LYS A 12 -0.49 7.39 -6.43
N LYS A 13 0.74 7.49 -5.90
CA LYS A 13 1.84 8.19 -6.58
C LYS A 13 2.34 7.42 -7.80
N LEU A 14 2.45 6.10 -7.70
CA LEU A 14 2.81 5.27 -8.86
C LEU A 14 1.81 5.47 -10.00
N TRP A 15 0.51 5.44 -9.71
CA TRP A 15 -0.54 5.69 -10.70
C TRP A 15 -0.40 7.06 -11.37
N GLN A 16 -0.07 8.13 -10.63
CA GLN A 16 0.16 9.45 -11.23
C GLN A 16 1.26 9.41 -12.30
N LEU A 17 2.34 8.66 -12.06
CA LEU A 17 3.45 8.51 -13.01
C LEU A 17 3.07 7.67 -14.23
N ILE A 18 2.34 6.57 -14.01
CA ILE A 18 2.15 5.57 -15.06
C ILE A 18 0.81 5.69 -15.79
N SER A 19 -0.17 6.45 -15.29
CA SER A 19 -1.54 6.48 -15.85
C SER A 19 -1.67 6.88 -17.32
N GLY A 20 -0.66 7.53 -17.89
CA GLY A 20 -0.71 8.05 -19.26
C GLY A 20 -1.53 9.34 -19.41
N ILE A 21 -2.13 9.86 -18.33
CA ILE A 21 -2.98 11.08 -18.38
C ILE A 21 -2.17 12.33 -18.70
N HIS A 22 -0.99 12.48 -18.07
CA HIS A 22 -0.12 13.63 -18.29
C HIS A 22 0.97 13.38 -19.34
N TYR A 23 1.24 12.11 -19.67
CA TYR A 23 2.27 11.63 -20.62
C TYR A 23 3.64 12.37 -20.60
N GLU A 24 4.03 12.91 -19.45
CA GLU A 24 5.31 13.61 -19.25
C GLU A 24 6.39 12.68 -18.67
N THR A 25 6.02 11.49 -18.18
CA THR A 25 6.97 10.56 -17.58
C THR A 25 7.70 9.77 -18.66
N PRO A 26 9.05 9.77 -18.69
CA PRO A 26 9.78 9.00 -19.69
C PRO A 26 9.43 7.51 -19.63
N SER A 27 9.24 6.88 -20.79
CA SER A 27 8.83 5.47 -20.88
C SER A 27 9.75 4.51 -20.13
N ALA A 28 11.07 4.77 -20.15
CA ALA A 28 12.03 3.99 -19.37
C ALA A 28 11.73 4.04 -17.86
N VAL A 29 11.39 5.23 -17.33
CA VAL A 29 11.03 5.40 -15.91
C VAL A 29 9.74 4.67 -15.58
N VAL A 30 8.72 4.74 -16.46
CA VAL A 30 7.46 4.00 -16.29
C VAL A 30 7.72 2.50 -16.21
N ARG A 31 8.48 1.96 -17.16
CA ARG A 31 8.87 0.55 -17.19
C ARG A 31 9.60 0.16 -15.92
N ASP A 32 10.65 0.88 -15.57
CA ASP A 32 11.52 0.51 -14.45
C ASP A 32 10.74 0.55 -13.13
N LYS A 33 9.90 1.58 -12.91
CA LYS A 33 9.03 1.66 -11.73
C LYS A 33 8.01 0.52 -11.64
N LEU A 34 7.43 0.11 -12.75
CA LEU A 34 6.53 -1.04 -12.79
C LEU A 34 7.26 -2.38 -12.58
N LEU A 35 8.49 -2.49 -13.07
CA LEU A 35 9.33 -3.67 -12.89
C LEU A 35 9.80 -3.82 -11.45
N ASP A 36 10.10 -2.71 -10.76
CA ASP A 36 10.49 -2.67 -9.35
C ASP A 36 9.40 -3.27 -8.45
N VAL A 37 8.12 -3.00 -8.77
CA VAL A 37 6.96 -3.47 -7.99
C VAL A 37 6.25 -4.69 -8.62
N SER A 38 6.88 -5.35 -9.58
CA SER A 38 6.26 -6.44 -10.35
C SER A 38 5.83 -7.62 -9.49
N LYS A 39 6.54 -7.88 -8.38
CA LYS A 39 6.16 -8.91 -7.42
C LYS A 39 4.88 -8.54 -6.69
N GLU A 40 4.78 -7.31 -6.20
CA GLU A 40 3.63 -6.80 -5.46
C GLU A 40 2.40 -6.68 -6.37
N LEU A 41 2.61 -6.35 -7.65
CA LEU A 41 1.58 -6.45 -8.68
C LEU A 41 1.15 -7.89 -8.98
N THR A 42 1.98 -8.88 -8.70
CA THR A 42 1.61 -10.30 -8.82
C THR A 42 0.84 -10.77 -7.58
N ASP A 43 1.34 -10.41 -6.40
CA ASP A 43 0.76 -10.76 -5.10
C ASP A 43 -0.59 -10.06 -4.88
N GLY A 44 -0.83 -8.91 -5.51
CA GLY A 44 -2.09 -8.19 -5.46
C GLY A 44 -2.49 -7.85 -4.02
N LEU A 45 -3.73 -8.10 -3.63
CA LEU A 45 -4.22 -7.80 -2.29
C LEU A 45 -3.64 -8.73 -1.21
N VAL A 46 -3.09 -9.89 -1.58
CA VAL A 46 -2.51 -10.86 -0.63
C VAL A 46 -1.28 -10.29 0.08
N GLN A 47 -0.61 -9.31 -0.54
CA GLN A 47 0.52 -8.62 0.09
C GLN A 47 0.14 -7.91 1.39
N PHE A 48 -1.13 -7.50 1.54
CA PHE A 48 -1.68 -6.92 2.77
C PHE A 48 -2.12 -8.03 3.70
N ARG A 49 -1.20 -8.50 4.53
CA ARG A 49 -1.40 -9.68 5.37
C ARG A 49 -2.39 -9.38 6.48
N LYS A 50 -3.31 -10.32 6.76
CA LYS A 50 -4.27 -10.22 7.85
C LYS A 50 -3.59 -10.16 9.22
N ALA A 51 -4.26 -9.56 10.20
CA ALA A 51 -3.79 -9.57 11.58
C ALA A 51 -3.62 -11.03 12.07
N GLY A 52 -2.56 -11.29 12.84
CA GLY A 52 -2.27 -12.62 13.39
C GLY A 52 -1.68 -13.65 12.41
N SER A 53 -1.54 -13.32 11.13
CA SER A 53 -0.84 -14.17 10.14
C SER A 53 0.64 -14.39 10.49
N ASP A 54 1.28 -13.39 11.11
CA ASP A 54 2.59 -13.49 11.73
C ASP A 54 2.45 -13.27 13.24
N LYS A 55 2.65 -14.34 14.00
CA LYS A 55 2.48 -14.33 15.46
C LYS A 55 3.43 -13.38 16.18
N GLY A 56 4.54 -12.97 15.55
CA GLY A 56 5.53 -12.05 16.13
C GLY A 56 5.35 -10.59 15.71
N SER A 57 4.35 -10.26 14.89
CA SER A 57 4.23 -8.90 14.33
C SER A 57 3.97 -7.85 15.41
N ALA A 58 3.16 -8.19 16.42
CA ALA A 58 2.79 -7.27 17.48
C ALA A 58 3.98 -6.97 18.41
N GLU A 59 4.77 -7.99 18.75
CA GLU A 59 5.98 -7.85 19.56
C GLU A 59 7.04 -7.03 18.82
N ARG A 60 7.20 -7.25 17.51
CA ARG A 60 8.11 -6.44 16.68
C ARG A 60 7.66 -4.99 16.61
N LEU A 61 6.36 -4.73 16.46
CA LEU A 61 5.83 -3.37 16.52
C LEU A 61 6.19 -2.70 17.86
N GLN A 62 5.92 -3.37 18.99
CA GLN A 62 6.26 -2.85 20.32
C GLN A 62 7.75 -2.53 20.45
N LYS A 63 8.62 -3.44 19.99
CA LYS A 63 10.07 -3.25 20.00
C LYS A 63 10.48 -2.03 19.15
N MET A 64 9.98 -1.92 17.92
CA MET A 64 10.28 -0.79 17.03
C MET A 64 9.86 0.56 17.63
N MET A 65 8.69 0.61 18.26
CA MET A 65 8.19 1.84 18.89
C MET A 65 9.05 2.23 20.10
N LYS A 66 9.49 1.26 20.89
CA LYS A 66 10.42 1.50 22.01
C LYS A 66 11.77 2.04 21.53
N GLU A 67 12.35 1.42 20.50
CA GLU A 67 13.62 1.85 19.92
C GLU A 67 13.54 3.28 19.35
N ARG A 68 12.38 3.66 18.82
CA ARG A 68 12.11 5.00 18.27
C ARG A 68 11.59 6.02 19.29
N LYS A 69 11.45 5.64 20.57
CA LYS A 69 10.87 6.49 21.63
C LYS A 69 9.44 6.99 21.32
N GLN A 70 8.63 6.13 20.73
CA GLN A 70 7.26 6.40 20.27
C GLN A 70 6.20 5.63 21.08
N GLU A 71 6.52 5.16 22.29
CA GLU A 71 5.67 4.31 23.12
C GLU A 71 4.30 4.94 23.43
N LYS A 72 4.22 6.28 23.45
CA LYS A 72 2.95 7.01 23.61
C LYS A 72 1.90 6.69 22.53
N LEU A 73 2.34 6.28 21.34
CA LEU A 73 1.47 5.92 20.23
C LEU A 73 1.07 4.44 20.24
N LEU A 74 1.60 3.61 21.15
CA LEU A 74 1.44 2.16 21.10
C LEU A 74 -0.02 1.72 21.23
N GLY A 75 -0.79 2.39 22.10
CA GLY A 75 -2.22 2.11 22.25
C GLY A 75 -2.99 2.37 20.96
N PHE A 76 -2.67 3.46 20.27
CA PHE A 76 -3.28 3.78 18.98
C PHE A 76 -2.84 2.81 17.88
N ALA A 77 -1.54 2.52 17.77
CA ALA A 77 -1.00 1.58 16.79
C ALA A 77 -1.63 0.18 16.94
N THR A 78 -1.86 -0.25 18.20
CA THR A 78 -2.54 -1.51 18.50
C THR A 78 -3.99 -1.52 18.01
N LYS A 79 -4.74 -0.46 18.30
CA LYS A 79 -6.11 -0.31 17.80
C LYS A 79 -6.15 -0.24 16.28
N LEU A 80 -5.19 0.42 15.65
CA LEU A 80 -5.16 0.59 14.20
C LEU A 80 -5.01 -0.74 13.46
N TYR A 81 -4.04 -1.59 13.83
CA TYR A 81 -3.85 -2.84 13.09
C TYR A 81 -5.04 -3.80 13.30
N GLN A 82 -5.66 -3.77 14.47
CA GLN A 82 -6.89 -4.52 14.76
C GLN A 82 -8.08 -3.98 13.96
N PHE A 83 -8.23 -2.65 13.88
CA PHE A 83 -9.29 -1.99 13.14
C PHE A 83 -9.19 -2.23 11.62
N LEU A 84 -7.97 -2.22 11.08
CA LEU A 84 -7.72 -2.50 9.67
C LEU A 84 -7.70 -4.01 9.34
N ASP A 85 -7.65 -4.88 10.35
CA ASP A 85 -7.41 -6.33 10.24
C ASP A 85 -6.17 -6.67 9.41
N ILE A 86 -5.03 -6.04 9.72
CA ILE A 86 -3.75 -6.30 9.04
C ILE A 86 -2.59 -6.53 10.00
N ASP A 87 -1.48 -7.04 9.47
CA ASP A 87 -0.21 -7.21 10.15
C ASP A 87 0.22 -5.92 10.87
N ALA A 88 0.64 -6.05 12.14
CA ALA A 88 0.90 -4.92 13.01
C ALA A 88 2.03 -4.00 12.50
N VAL A 89 3.07 -4.57 11.88
CA VAL A 89 4.17 -3.80 11.30
C VAL A 89 3.73 -3.13 10.00
N GLN A 90 2.94 -3.82 9.17
CA GLN A 90 2.37 -3.21 7.96
C GLN A 90 1.44 -2.03 8.29
N SER A 91 0.57 -2.19 9.30
CA SER A 91 -0.31 -1.14 9.79
C SER A 91 0.46 0.10 10.26
N TRP A 92 1.55 -0.12 11.00
CA TRP A 92 2.42 0.97 11.44
C TRP A 92 3.06 1.71 10.28
N ASN A 93 3.57 0.98 9.27
CA ASN A 93 4.14 1.63 8.10
C ASN A 93 3.07 2.45 7.35
N ILE A 94 1.86 1.91 7.15
CA ILE A 94 0.73 2.65 6.54
C ILE A 94 0.44 3.93 7.30
N LEU A 95 0.41 3.89 8.64
CA LEU A 95 0.27 5.08 9.47
C LEU A 95 1.38 6.09 9.18
N CYS A 96 2.65 5.68 9.19
CA CYS A 96 3.77 6.57 8.90
C CYS A 96 3.63 7.22 7.52
N PHE A 97 3.25 6.47 6.49
CA PHE A 97 3.05 7.00 5.15
C PHE A 97 1.85 7.96 5.08
N TYR A 98 0.74 7.65 5.72
CA TYR A 98 -0.40 8.56 5.83
C TYR A 98 0.02 9.88 6.50
N LEU A 99 0.77 9.81 7.61
CA LEU A 99 1.22 10.98 8.36
C LEU A 99 2.13 11.90 7.54
N VAL A 100 2.94 11.33 6.65
CA VAL A 100 3.86 12.11 5.79
C VAL A 100 3.14 12.73 4.59
N ASN A 101 2.11 12.07 4.04
CA ASN A 101 1.57 12.42 2.72
C ASN A 101 0.18 13.06 2.73
N GLU A 102 -0.66 12.71 3.71
CA GLU A 102 -2.08 13.09 3.71
C GLU A 102 -2.48 13.84 4.99
N TYR A 103 -1.82 13.55 6.12
CA TYR A 103 -2.12 14.21 7.38
C TYR A 103 -1.77 15.71 7.32
N ARG A 104 -2.75 16.55 7.69
CA ARG A 104 -2.61 18.01 7.69
C ARG A 104 -2.43 18.61 9.08
N GLY A 105 -2.40 17.79 10.11
CA GLY A 105 -2.20 18.24 11.48
C GLY A 105 -0.72 18.41 11.84
N PRO A 106 -0.41 19.13 12.92
CA PRO A 106 0.96 19.29 13.39
C PRO A 106 1.50 17.98 14.00
N ALA A 107 2.69 17.55 13.55
CA ALA A 107 3.27 16.26 13.94
C ALA A 107 3.50 16.12 15.46
N ASN A 108 3.84 17.22 16.14
CA ASN A 108 4.05 17.23 17.59
C ASN A 108 2.75 17.14 18.41
N ALA A 109 1.59 17.37 17.79
CA ALA A 109 0.30 17.32 18.47
C ALA A 109 -0.43 15.98 18.30
N LEU A 110 0.12 15.04 17.52
CA LEU A 110 -0.56 13.79 17.19
C LEU A 110 -0.97 12.99 18.44
N ALA A 111 -0.06 12.86 19.41
CA ALA A 111 -0.32 12.12 20.66
C ALA A 111 -1.43 12.78 21.50
N ASP A 112 -1.49 14.11 21.52
CA ASP A 112 -2.52 14.84 22.24
C ASP A 112 -3.85 14.80 21.48
N TYR A 113 -3.82 14.86 20.15
CA TYR A 113 -4.99 14.76 19.29
C TYR A 113 -5.71 13.42 19.48
N ILE A 114 -4.98 12.31 19.47
CA ILE A 114 -5.55 10.97 19.66
C ILE A 114 -5.90 10.63 21.11
N SER A 115 -5.68 11.55 22.06
CA SER A 115 -6.04 11.34 23.48
C SER A 115 -7.55 11.34 23.72
N THR A 116 -8.32 12.00 22.85
CA THR A 116 -9.78 11.96 22.87
C THR A 116 -10.31 10.84 21.99
N GLU A 117 -11.36 10.16 22.43
CA GLU A 117 -11.94 9.03 21.70
C GLU A 117 -12.46 9.44 20.32
N SER A 118 -13.16 10.57 20.22
CA SER A 118 -13.70 11.09 18.97
C SER A 118 -12.62 11.36 17.93
N SER A 119 -11.52 12.03 18.31
CA SER A 119 -10.40 12.32 17.41
C SER A 119 -9.63 11.07 17.00
N MET A 120 -9.43 10.13 17.94
CA MET A 120 -8.84 8.83 17.63
C MET A 120 -9.69 8.05 16.60
N LEU A 121 -11.01 8.00 16.79
CA LEU A 121 -11.92 7.34 15.84
C LEU A 121 -11.90 8.02 14.47
N SER A 122 -11.91 9.35 14.42
CA SER A 122 -11.78 10.12 13.17
C SER A 122 -10.50 9.72 12.42
N LEU A 123 -9.37 9.70 13.12
CA LEU A 123 -8.08 9.33 12.52
C LEU A 123 -8.05 7.88 12.03
N LEU A 124 -8.63 6.94 12.78
CA LEU A 124 -8.76 5.55 12.34
C LEU A 124 -9.54 5.44 11.03
N ILE A 125 -10.66 6.16 10.89
CA ILE A 125 -11.48 6.19 9.68
C ILE A 125 -10.72 6.80 8.51
N GLU A 126 -10.00 7.90 8.73
CA GLU A 126 -9.18 8.54 7.69
C GLU A 126 -8.06 7.62 7.18
N ILE A 127 -7.37 6.93 8.09
CA ILE A 127 -6.32 5.96 7.71
C ILE A 127 -6.93 4.77 6.98
N TRP A 128 -8.11 4.28 7.40
CA TRP A 128 -8.81 3.22 6.70
C TRP A 128 -9.21 3.63 5.28
N ALA A 129 -9.68 4.87 5.09
CA ALA A 129 -10.00 5.41 3.77
C ALA A 129 -8.74 5.50 2.89
N TYR A 130 -7.64 6.01 3.45
CA TYR A 130 -6.34 6.07 2.78
C TYR A 130 -5.85 4.68 2.36
N TYR A 131 -5.81 3.74 3.30
CA TYR A 131 -5.41 2.36 3.07
C TYR A 131 -6.26 1.67 2.00
N SER A 132 -7.58 1.84 2.07
CA SER A 132 -8.51 1.28 1.09
C SER A 132 -8.28 1.87 -0.30
N LEU A 133 -8.02 3.18 -0.39
CA LEU A 133 -7.71 3.84 -1.66
C LEU A 133 -6.42 3.29 -2.27
N GLU A 134 -5.35 3.15 -1.49
CA GLU A 134 -4.07 2.59 -1.97
C GLU A 134 -4.27 1.19 -2.56
N ARG A 135 -5.05 0.32 -1.90
CA ARG A 135 -5.43 -1.01 -2.42
C ARG A 135 -6.19 -0.92 -3.74
N MET A 136 -7.16 -0.03 -3.83
CA MET A 136 -7.95 0.15 -5.05
C MET A 136 -7.13 0.68 -6.21
N VAL A 137 -6.16 1.57 -5.95
CA VAL A 137 -5.25 2.07 -6.97
C VAL A 137 -4.32 0.97 -7.48
N MET A 138 -3.81 0.10 -6.61
CA MET A 138 -3.04 -1.08 -7.04
C MET A 138 -3.84 -1.94 -8.02
N LEU A 139 -5.10 -2.26 -7.70
CA LEU A 139 -5.99 -3.01 -8.59
C LEU A 139 -6.22 -2.27 -9.92
N LYS A 140 -6.38 -0.94 -9.85
CA LYS A 140 -6.54 -0.10 -11.04
C LYS A 140 -5.31 -0.16 -11.95
N ILE A 141 -4.10 -0.17 -11.37
CA ILE A 141 -2.86 -0.33 -12.13
C ILE A 141 -2.87 -1.66 -12.88
N VAL A 142 -3.20 -2.76 -12.20
CA VAL A 142 -3.24 -4.10 -12.81
C VAL A 142 -4.28 -4.16 -13.92
N LYS A 143 -5.49 -3.62 -13.70
CA LYS A 143 -6.51 -3.46 -14.74
C LYS A 143 -5.93 -2.75 -15.96
N ASN A 144 -5.23 -1.63 -15.76
CA ASN A 144 -4.67 -0.83 -16.84
C ASN A 144 -3.59 -1.58 -17.63
N LEU A 145 -2.74 -2.34 -16.95
CA LEU A 145 -1.73 -3.19 -17.57
C LEU A 145 -2.38 -4.21 -18.50
N LEU A 146 -3.46 -4.87 -18.04
CA LEU A 146 -4.16 -5.91 -18.79
C LEU A 146 -4.99 -5.35 -19.95
N GLU A 147 -5.69 -4.24 -19.72
CA GLU A 147 -6.54 -3.57 -20.72
C GLU A 147 -5.72 -3.08 -21.92
N PHE A 148 -4.52 -2.55 -21.66
CA PHE A 148 -3.67 -1.97 -22.68
C PHE A 148 -2.47 -2.83 -23.08
N TYR A 149 -2.44 -4.09 -22.63
CA TYR A 149 -1.38 -5.06 -22.92
C TYR A 149 -1.12 -5.24 -24.43
N ASN A 150 -2.19 -5.27 -25.24
CA ASN A 150 -2.13 -5.49 -26.69
C ASN A 150 -2.86 -4.41 -27.52
N SER A 151 -3.35 -3.33 -26.89
CA SER A 151 -4.21 -2.38 -27.60
C SER A 151 -3.46 -1.43 -28.53
N GLY A 152 -2.18 -1.13 -28.22
CA GLY A 152 -1.39 -0.08 -28.88
C GLY A 152 -1.91 1.35 -28.69
N SER A 153 -3.11 1.53 -28.11
CA SER A 153 -3.78 2.82 -27.94
C SER A 153 -3.29 3.62 -26.73
N HIS A 154 -2.68 2.96 -25.75
CA HIS A 154 -2.12 3.61 -24.57
C HIS A 154 -0.68 4.01 -24.82
N PRO A 155 -0.26 5.20 -24.36
CA PRO A 155 1.04 5.72 -24.75
C PRO A 155 2.22 5.02 -24.04
N TYR A 156 1.96 4.28 -22.95
CA TYR A 156 2.90 3.33 -22.33
C TYR A 156 2.60 1.83 -22.60
N SER A 157 1.89 1.52 -23.70
CA SER A 157 1.47 0.12 -23.98
C SER A 157 2.64 -0.86 -24.13
N ARG A 158 3.79 -0.42 -24.65
CA ARG A 158 4.99 -1.26 -24.79
C ARG A 158 5.61 -1.61 -23.44
N GLU A 159 5.63 -0.65 -22.53
CA GLU A 159 6.15 -0.77 -21.18
C GLU A 159 5.25 -1.71 -20.37
N TYR A 160 3.94 -1.56 -20.50
CA TYR A 160 2.97 -2.47 -19.87
C TYR A 160 3.11 -3.89 -20.38
N LYS A 161 3.26 -4.07 -21.70
CA LYS A 161 3.52 -5.38 -22.29
C LYS A 161 4.76 -6.03 -21.69
N THR A 162 5.85 -5.28 -21.60
CA THR A 162 7.12 -5.77 -21.01
C THR A 162 6.92 -6.27 -19.57
N VAL A 163 6.15 -5.53 -18.77
CA VAL A 163 5.89 -5.87 -17.37
C VAL A 163 4.99 -7.11 -17.25
N VAL A 164 3.91 -7.18 -18.03
CA VAL A 164 3.00 -8.33 -18.04
C VAL A 164 3.72 -9.59 -18.55
N ASP A 165 4.59 -9.46 -19.56
CA ASP A 165 5.40 -10.58 -20.06
C ASP A 165 6.37 -11.10 -18.99
N LYS A 166 7.00 -10.19 -18.21
CA LYS A 166 7.85 -10.59 -17.07
C LYS A 166 7.06 -11.31 -15.99
N ILE A 167 5.89 -10.80 -15.62
CA ILE A 167 5.07 -11.40 -14.56
C ILE A 167 4.48 -12.75 -15.02
N GLY A 168 4.02 -12.80 -16.28
CA GLY A 168 3.30 -13.92 -16.85
C GLY A 168 1.79 -13.82 -16.60
N PHE A 169 1.01 -13.86 -17.69
CA PHE A 169 -0.45 -13.75 -17.65
C PHE A 169 -1.10 -14.86 -16.80
N ALA A 170 -0.54 -16.08 -16.84
CA ALA A 170 -1.02 -17.21 -16.04
C ALA A 170 -0.87 -16.96 -14.54
N ASN A 171 0.21 -16.30 -14.12
CA ASN A 171 0.46 -15.99 -12.71
C ASN A 171 -0.52 -14.93 -12.20
N LEU A 172 -0.71 -13.84 -12.98
CA LEU A 172 -1.72 -12.82 -12.67
C LEU A 172 -3.11 -13.45 -12.58
N ARG A 173 -3.51 -14.23 -13.60
CA ARG A 173 -4.83 -14.88 -13.61
C ARG A 173 -5.03 -15.75 -12.38
N LYS A 174 -4.08 -16.62 -12.06
CA LYS A 174 -4.17 -17.51 -10.89
C LYS A 174 -4.28 -16.72 -9.59
N SER A 175 -3.44 -15.70 -9.41
CA SER A 175 -3.41 -14.87 -8.21
C SER A 175 -4.73 -14.10 -8.01
N TYR A 176 -5.17 -13.35 -9.03
CA TYR A 176 -6.31 -12.45 -8.90
C TYR A 176 -7.66 -13.17 -8.88
N ILE A 177 -7.80 -14.31 -9.57
CA ILE A 177 -9.02 -15.13 -9.44
C ILE A 177 -9.13 -15.70 -8.02
N GLY A 178 -8.06 -16.26 -7.47
CA GLY A 178 -8.09 -16.79 -6.09
C GLY A 178 -8.39 -15.71 -5.06
N GLN A 179 -7.90 -14.48 -5.28
CA GLN A 179 -8.25 -13.34 -4.44
C GLN A 179 -9.74 -12.98 -4.52
N LEU A 180 -10.31 -12.95 -5.72
CA LEU A 180 -11.75 -12.68 -5.91
C LEU A 180 -12.61 -13.77 -5.24
N GLU A 181 -12.25 -15.03 -5.42
CA GLU A 181 -12.93 -16.17 -4.77
C GLU A 181 -12.91 -16.05 -3.25
N SER A 182 -11.83 -15.56 -2.65
CA SER A 182 -11.72 -15.35 -1.21
C SER A 182 -12.55 -14.18 -0.66
N LEU A 183 -13.07 -13.31 -1.52
CA LEU A 183 -13.90 -12.17 -1.14
C LEU A 183 -15.40 -12.48 -1.24
N VAL A 184 -15.78 -13.41 -2.10
CA VAL A 184 -17.18 -13.78 -2.37
C VAL A 184 -17.65 -14.92 -1.47
N ASN A 185 -16.73 -15.75 -0.99
CA ASN A 185 -16.99 -16.86 -0.06
C ASN A 185 -16.64 -16.47 1.37
#